data_AF-A0A1F9IIH9-F1
#
_entry.id   AF-A0A1F9IIH9-F1
#
_cell.length_a   1.000
_cell.length_b   1.000
_cell.length_c   1.000
_cell.angle_alpha   90.00
_cell.angle_beta   90.00
_cell.angle_gamma   90.00
#
_symmetry.space_group_name_H-M   'P 1'
#
loop_
_entity.id
_entity.type
_entity.pdbx_description
1 polymer ?
#
loop_
_entity_poly.entity_id
_entity_poly.type
_entity_poly.pdbx_seq_one_letter_code
_entity_poly.pdbx_strand_id
1 'polypeptide(L)' 'MSPKKISTTVYITPEQNQLLRHLNRRTKVPVAEYIRQGIDIVIEKNKHQLPGQMDLYPLKKIRP' A
#
# COMPACT_ATOMS: atom_id res chain seq x y z
N MET A 1 6.23 -17.86 5.40
CA MET A 1 7.36 -16.94 5.70
C MET A 1 6.87 -15.52 5.41
N SER A 2 6.51 -14.72 6.42
CA SER A 2 5.85 -13.42 6.20
C SER A 2 6.67 -12.50 5.30
N PRO A 3 6.05 -11.80 4.33
CA PRO A 3 6.76 -10.84 3.50
C PRO A 3 7.39 -9.76 4.38
N LYS A 4 8.64 -9.38 4.09
CA LYS A 4 9.33 -8.31 4.82
C LYS A 4 8.58 -7.01 4.53
N LYS A 5 8.12 -6.32 5.59
CA LYS A 5 7.50 -4.99 5.46
C LYS A 5 8.59 -4.00 5.06
N ILE A 6 8.33 -3.20 4.02
CA ILE A 6 9.19 -2.09 3.61
C ILE A 6 8.57 -0.81 4.17
N SER A 7 9.39 0.01 4.85
CA SER A 7 8.97 1.35 5.28
C SER A 7 9.15 2.32 4.12
N THR A 8 8.10 3.08 3.80
CA THR A 8 8.11 4.04 2.69
C THR A 8 7.51 5.36 3.13
N THR A 9 8.20 6.46 2.82
CA THR A 9 7.70 7.83 3.02
C THR A 9 6.96 8.27 1.77
N VAL A 10 5.76 8.84 1.93
CA VAL A 10 4.95 9.37 0.83
C VAL A 10 4.58 10.82 1.10
N TYR A 11 4.53 11.63 0.04
CA TYR A 11 4.00 13.00 0.12
C TYR A 11 2.49 12.97 -0.12
N ILE A 12 1.75 13.67 0.74
CA ILE A 12 0.30 13.86 0.64
C ILE A 12 -0.01 15.33 0.89
N THR A 13 -1.17 15.78 0.44
CA THR A 13 -1.60 17.16 0.70
C THR A 13 -2.01 17.34 2.17
N PRO A 14 -1.99 18.58 2.70
CA PRO A 14 -2.47 18.85 4.05
C PRO A 14 -3.92 18.40 4.28
N GLU A 15 -4.78 18.59 3.29
CA GLU A 15 -6.18 18.15 3.31
C GLU A 15 -6.30 16.62 3.43
N GLN A 16 -5.53 15.87 2.63
CA GLN A 16 -5.49 14.40 2.71
C GLN A 16 -5.07 13.94 4.10
N ASN A 17 -4.05 14.56 4.71
CA ASN A 17 -3.63 14.25 6.07
C ASN A 17 -4.74 14.53 7.10
N GLN A 18 -5.46 15.64 6.97
CA GLN A 18 -6.59 15.96 7.86
C GLN A 18 -7.72 14.93 7.76
N LEU A 19 -8.10 14.54 6.53
CA LEU A 19 -9.13 13.53 6.28
C LEU A 19 -8.72 12.15 6.82
N LEU A 20 -7.48 11.72 6.57
CA LEU A 20 -6.95 10.46 7.09
C LEU A 20 -6.94 10.42 8.62
N ARG A 21 -6.54 11.52 9.28
CA ARG A 21 -6.61 11.65 10.74
C ARG A 21 -8.05 11.60 11.24
N HIS A 22 -8.99 12.21 10.51
CA HIS A 22 -10.41 12.14 10.85
C HIS A 22 -10.95 10.71 10.78
N LEU A 23 -10.61 9.97 9.71
CA LEU A 23 -10.94 8.56 9.56
C LEU A 23 -10.40 7.74 10.73
N ASN A 24 -9.10 7.87 11.03
CA ASN A 24 -8.49 7.18 12.16
C ASN A 24 -9.19 7.46 13.49
N ARG A 25 -9.54 8.72 13.78
CA ARG A 25 -10.23 9.07 15.03
C ARG A 25 -11.59 8.39 15.16
N ARG A 26 -12.36 8.33 14.05
CA ARG A 26 -13.71 7.73 14.02
C ARG A 26 -13.69 6.20 14.03
N THR A 27 -12.81 5.58 13.25
CA THR A 27 -12.84 4.13 13.01
C THR A 27 -11.84 3.36 13.86
N LYS A 28 -10.87 4.06 14.47
CA LYS A 28 -9.68 3.50 15.14
C LYS A 28 -8.75 2.72 14.22
N VAL A 29 -9.00 2.75 12.90
CA VAL A 29 -8.11 2.14 11.90
C VAL A 29 -6.88 3.02 11.70
N PRO A 30 -5.65 2.47 11.74
CA PRO A 30 -4.43 3.24 11.52
C PRO A 30 -4.41 3.94 10.15
N VAL A 31 -3.86 5.16 10.08
CA VAL A 31 -3.71 5.91 8.81
C VAL A 31 -2.98 5.10 7.74
N ALA A 32 -1.96 4.34 8.13
CA ALA A 32 -1.19 3.48 7.22
C ALA A 32 -2.04 2.39 6.56
N GLU A 33 -3.13 1.94 7.18
CA GLU A 33 -4.05 0.97 6.56
C GLU A 33 -4.79 1.62 5.39
N TYR A 34 -5.31 2.83 5.56
CA TYR A 34 -5.99 3.56 4.47
C TYR A 34 -5.06 3.88 3.31
N ILE A 35 -3.80 4.24 3.59
CA ILE A 35 -2.80 4.45 2.54
C ILE A 35 -2.58 3.15 1.76
N ARG A 36 -2.43 2.00 2.44
CA ARG A 36 -2.28 0.69 1.78
C ARG A 36 -3.51 0.32 0.95
N GLN A 37 -4.72 0.49 1.48
CA GLN A 37 -5.96 0.25 0.72
C GLN A 37 -6.02 1.12 -0.54
N GLY A 38 -5.60 2.39 -0.45
CA GLY A 38 -5.50 3.26 -1.62
C GLY A 38 -4.53 2.73 -2.67
N ILE A 39 -3.36 2.24 -2.23
CA ILE A 39 -2.36 1.59 -3.11
C ILE A 39 -2.96 0.33 -3.77
N ASP A 40 -3.61 -0.54 -3.00
CA ASP A 40 -4.22 -1.78 -3.50
C ASP A 40 -5.28 -1.49 -4.58
N ILE A 41 -6.14 -0.49 -4.35
CA ILE A 41 -7.15 -0.05 -5.32
C ILE A 41 -6.49 0.45 -6.61
N VAL A 42 -5.41 1.23 -6.51
CA VAL A 42 -4.70 1.73 -7.69
C VAL A 42 -4.01 0.61 -8.46
N ILE A 43 -3.40 -0.35 -7.77
CA ILE A 43 -2.77 -1.52 -8.39
C ILE A 43 -3.81 -2.35 -9.15
N GLU A 44 -4.94 -2.68 -8.52
CA GLU A 44 -5.96 -3.49 -9.17
C GLU A 44 -6.56 -2.78 -10.40
N LYS A 45 -6.78 -1.46 -10.31
CA LYS A 45 -7.24 -0.64 -11.46
C LYS A 45 -6.26 -0.64 -12.64
N ASN A 46 -4.97 -0.68 -12.37
CA ASN A 46 -3.91 -0.61 -13.39
C ASN A 46 -3.29 -1.97 -13.72
N LYS A 47 -3.91 -3.07 -13.28
CA LYS A 47 -3.39 -4.43 -13.45
C LYS A 47 -3.11 -4.81 -14.90
N HIS A 48 -3.89 -4.28 -15.84
CA HIS A 48 -3.69 -4.47 -17.28
C HIS A 48 -2.42 -3.80 -17.83
N GLN A 49 -1.89 -2.79 -17.15
CA GLN A 49 -0.63 -2.11 -17.50
C GLN A 49 0.57 -2.79 -16.84
N LEU A 50 0.33 -3.63 -15.84
CA LEU A 50 1.36 -4.48 -15.30
C LEU A 50 1.65 -5.59 -16.32
N PRO A 51 2.92 -5.95 -16.53
CA PRO A 51 3.27 -7.01 -17.47
C PRO A 51 2.47 -8.28 -17.13
N GLY A 52 1.64 -8.71 -18.08
CA GLY A 52 0.81 -9.91 -17.96
C GLY A 52 1.68 -11.12 -17.70
N GLN A 53 1.43 -11.80 -16.59
CA GLN A 53 2.11 -13.01 -16.14
C GLN A 53 3.63 -12.86 -15.92
N MET A 54 3.99 -12.16 -14.85
CA MET A 54 5.12 -12.59 -14.02
C MET A 54 4.62 -12.98 -12.63
N ASP A 55 4.01 -14.17 -12.55
CA ASP A 55 4.23 -15.08 -11.41
C ASP A 55 5.71 -15.53 -11.36
N LEU A 56 6.64 -14.57 -11.40
CA LEU A 56 8.08 -14.84 -11.43
C LEU A 56 8.85 -14.21 -10.27
N TYR A 57 8.13 -13.67 -9.29
CA TYR A 57 8.64 -13.58 -7.92
C TYR A 57 7.51 -13.90 -6.93
N PRO A 58 7.47 -15.11 -6.33
CA PRO A 58 7.20 -15.09 -4.89
C PRO A 58 8.22 -14.09 -4.33
N LEU A 59 7.76 -13.08 -3.56
CA LEU A 59 8.61 -12.08 -2.90
C LEU A 59 9.52 -12.73 -1.84
N LYS A 60 10.38 -13.66 -2.28
CA LYS A 60 11.41 -14.39 -1.55
C LYS A 60 12.27 -15.22 -2.50
N LYS A 61 13.34 -14.59 -3.00
CA LYS A 61 14.68 -15.19 -2.87
C LYS A 61 15.58 -14.17 -2.21
N ILE A 62 15.50 -14.17 -0.88
CA ILE A 62 16.64 -13.82 -0.04
C ILE A 62 17.74 -14.81 -0.47
N ARG A 63 18.81 -14.31 -1.08
CA ARG A 63 20.02 -15.07 -1.37
C ARG A 63 21.12 -14.63 -0.39
N PRO A 64 22.07 -15.54 -0.11
CA PRO A 64 22.81 -15.64 1.16
C PRO A 64 23.74 -14.48 1.46
#